data_AF-A0A1B9G0H8-F1
#
_entry.id   AF-A0A1B9G0H8-F1
#
_cell.length_a   1.000
_cell.length_b   1.000
_cell.length_c   1.000
_cell.angle_alpha   90.00
_cell.angle_beta   90.00
_cell.angle_gamma   90.00
#
_symmetry.space_group_name_H-M   'P 1'
#
loop_
_entity.id
_entity.type
_entity.pdbx_description
1 polymer ?
#
loop_
_entity_poly.entity_id
_entity_poly.type
_entity_poly.pdbx_seq_one_letter_code
_entity_poly.pdbx_strand_id
1 'polypeptide(L)'
;MPVSLQPPLDQNTGHRRLFESHGPASNDHERYVIKRSTTIADESQRLNRAGTPERIVERSYSSLQNEALAIDYISIHTTVPVPKIITTYEDRGCFVIIQEYVEGAIQAYDAPVHLHSTIIKQLEYFVEQMRRLRSPKLQCFYPQIHLPARLVANRIQLSHLEYPYDKDARYVLCHGDLGWQNILVDPHTGEIKCILDWEYAGFYPAEVVGEFWKRHGTADPLGSLDDDTEQICEFL
;
A
#
# COMPACT_ATOMS: atom_id res chain seq x y z
N MET A 1 -12.20 -8.04 -26.48
CA MET A 1 -11.82 -7.68 -25.10
C MET A 1 -11.44 -6.21 -25.07
N PRO A 2 -11.93 -5.40 -24.13
CA PRO A 2 -11.38 -4.06 -23.94
C PRO A 2 -9.87 -4.19 -23.70
N VAL A 3 -9.08 -3.40 -24.42
CA VAL A 3 -7.63 -3.36 -24.20
C VAL A 3 -7.42 -2.70 -22.85
N SER A 4 -6.77 -3.43 -21.93
CA SER A 4 -6.40 -2.89 -20.64
C SER A 4 -5.63 -1.59 -20.80
N LEU A 5 -6.01 -0.55 -20.03
CA LEU A 5 -5.27 0.72 -20.00
C LEU A 5 -4.03 0.63 -19.11
N GLN A 6 -3.87 -0.46 -18.35
CA GLN A 6 -2.67 -0.74 -17.54
C GLN A 6 -1.85 -1.84 -18.22
N PRO A 7 -0.51 -1.84 -18.08
CA PRO A 7 0.34 -2.88 -18.67
C PRO A 7 0.00 -4.26 -18.09
N PRO A 8 0.27 -5.36 -18.83
CA PRO A 8 0.07 -6.72 -18.33
C PRO A 8 0.76 -6.95 -17.00
N LEU A 9 0.04 -7.52 -16.03
CA LEU A 9 0.57 -7.78 -14.70
C LEU A 9 1.21 -9.17 -14.65
N ASP A 10 2.50 -9.27 -14.91
CA ASP A 10 3.35 -10.43 -14.55
C ASP A 10 4.67 -9.90 -14.00
N GLN A 11 4.69 -9.62 -12.70
CA GLN A 11 5.77 -8.88 -12.06
C GLN A 11 6.32 -9.63 -10.86
N ASN A 12 7.65 -9.64 -10.75
CA ASN A 12 8.37 -9.98 -9.53
C ASN A 12 9.06 -8.75 -8.98
N THR A 13 8.49 -8.14 -7.94
CA THR A 13 9.08 -6.98 -7.28
C THR A 13 10.20 -7.38 -6.31
N GLY A 14 10.40 -8.68 -6.08
CA GLY A 14 11.29 -9.26 -5.06
C GLY A 14 10.81 -8.99 -3.63
N HIS A 15 9.66 -8.33 -3.50
CA HIS A 15 8.88 -8.37 -2.27
C HIS A 15 7.64 -9.22 -2.51
N ARG A 16 7.08 -9.21 -3.72
CA ARG A 16 5.84 -9.88 -4.09
C ARG A 16 5.91 -10.41 -5.51
N ARG A 17 5.10 -11.42 -5.77
CA ARG A 17 4.72 -11.85 -7.11
C ARG A 17 3.31 -11.33 -7.41
N LEU A 18 3.15 -10.70 -8.56
CA LEU A 18 1.87 -10.18 -9.02
C LEU A 18 1.54 -10.77 -10.38
N PHE A 19 0.34 -11.30 -10.53
CA PHE A 19 -0.14 -11.90 -11.76
C PHE A 19 -1.56 -11.46 -12.06
N GLU A 20 -1.86 -11.28 -13.34
CA GLU A 20 -3.22 -11.16 -13.85
C GLU A 20 -3.78 -12.56 -14.13
N SER A 21 -5.04 -12.76 -13.83
CA SER A 21 -5.79 -13.96 -14.22
C SER A 21 -7.16 -13.58 -14.73
N HIS A 22 -7.72 -14.42 -15.60
CA HIS A 22 -9.05 -14.24 -16.16
C HIS A 22 -10.03 -15.20 -15.50
N GLY A 23 -11.30 -14.82 -15.47
CA GLY A 23 -12.39 -15.69 -15.04
C GLY A 23 -12.45 -16.99 -15.87
N PRO A 24 -13.18 -17.99 -15.38
CA PRO A 24 -13.41 -19.21 -16.16
C PRO A 24 -14.05 -18.86 -17.51
N ALA A 25 -13.90 -19.73 -18.52
CA ALA A 25 -14.33 -19.45 -19.90
C ALA A 25 -15.80 -19.00 -20.07
N SER A 26 -16.67 -19.29 -19.10
CA SER A 26 -18.05 -18.80 -19.06
C SER A 26 -18.20 -17.31 -18.70
N ASN A 27 -17.14 -16.67 -18.21
CA ASN A 27 -17.10 -15.27 -17.76
C ASN A 27 -15.71 -14.63 -18.04
N ASP A 28 -15.19 -14.82 -19.26
CA ASP A 28 -13.85 -14.40 -19.72
C ASP A 28 -13.62 -12.87 -19.76
N HIS A 29 -14.62 -12.09 -19.34
CA HIS A 29 -14.53 -10.64 -19.18
C HIS A 29 -14.09 -10.22 -17.77
N GLU A 30 -14.17 -11.11 -16.78
CA GLU A 30 -13.71 -10.82 -15.42
C GLU A 30 -12.21 -11.01 -15.34
N ARG A 31 -11.53 -10.00 -14.80
CA ARG A 31 -10.08 -10.02 -14.58
C ARG A 31 -9.79 -9.88 -13.11
N TYR A 32 -8.75 -10.56 -12.68
CA TYR A 32 -8.33 -10.66 -11.29
C TYR A 32 -6.85 -10.32 -11.18
N VAL A 33 -6.49 -9.67 -10.07
CA VAL A 33 -5.11 -9.50 -9.66
C VAL A 33 -4.83 -10.49 -8.55
N ILE A 34 -3.79 -11.30 -8.74
CA ILE A 34 -3.28 -12.24 -7.75
C ILE A 34 -1.98 -11.68 -7.19
N LYS A 35 -1.98 -11.37 -5.89
CA LYS A 35 -0.76 -11.04 -5.14
C LYS A 35 -0.35 -12.25 -4.32
N ARG A 36 0.93 -12.64 -4.42
CA ARG A 36 1.50 -13.71 -3.60
C ARG A 36 2.76 -13.21 -2.90
N SER A 37 2.93 -13.59 -1.63
CA SER A 37 4.18 -13.37 -0.92
C SER A 37 5.36 -14.10 -1.61
N THR A 38 6.58 -13.63 -1.36
CA THR A 38 7.80 -14.16 -1.97
C THR A 38 8.20 -15.49 -1.32
N THR A 39 8.96 -16.31 -2.05
CA THR A 39 9.57 -17.55 -1.50
C THR A 39 11.08 -17.41 -1.39
N ILE A 40 11.72 -18.31 -0.63
CA ILE A 40 13.20 -18.37 -0.56
C ILE A 40 13.81 -18.55 -1.95
N ALA A 41 13.16 -19.32 -2.83
CA ALA A 41 13.63 -19.55 -4.19
C ALA A 41 13.57 -18.27 -5.05
N ASP A 42 12.57 -17.42 -4.84
CA ASP A 42 12.47 -16.12 -5.52
C ASP A 42 13.58 -15.15 -5.05
N GLU A 43 13.86 -15.12 -3.74
CA GLU A 43 14.89 -14.24 -3.16
C GLU A 43 16.31 -14.70 -3.48
N SER A 44 16.57 -16.01 -3.51
CA SER A 44 17.90 -16.56 -3.78
C SER A 44 18.42 -16.23 -5.18
N GLN A 45 17.54 -15.84 -6.10
CA GLN A 45 17.89 -15.36 -7.44
C GLN A 45 18.40 -13.90 -7.43
N ARG A 46 18.26 -13.17 -6.31
CA ARG A 46 18.58 -11.74 -6.17
C ARG A 46 19.65 -11.53 -5.10
N LEU A 47 20.89 -11.84 -5.46
CA LEU A 47 22.09 -11.81 -4.59
C LEU A 47 22.46 -10.45 -3.95
N ASN A 48 21.74 -9.35 -4.26
CA ASN A 48 22.17 -7.98 -3.97
C ASN A 48 21.30 -7.23 -2.94
N ARG A 49 20.33 -7.88 -2.28
CA ARG A 49 19.46 -7.22 -1.29
C ARG A 49 19.99 -7.38 0.14
N ALA A 50 19.93 -6.30 0.92
CA ALA A 50 20.31 -6.32 2.34
C ALA A 50 19.24 -7.00 3.19
N GLY A 51 19.54 -8.20 3.70
CA GLY A 51 18.67 -9.00 4.57
C GLY A 51 18.88 -10.49 4.33
N THR A 52 18.57 -11.35 5.31
CA THR A 52 18.56 -12.80 5.07
C THR A 52 17.30 -13.16 4.27
N PRO A 53 17.36 -14.09 3.30
CA PRO A 53 16.20 -14.52 2.51
C PRO A 53 14.98 -14.88 3.38
N GLU A 54 15.20 -15.52 4.54
CA GLU A 54 14.15 -15.91 5.48
C GLU A 54 13.39 -14.69 6.02
N ARG A 55 14.10 -13.63 6.43
CA ARG A 55 13.48 -12.39 6.93
C ARG A 55 12.69 -11.66 5.86
N ILE A 56 13.14 -11.73 4.60
CA ILE A 56 12.44 -11.11 3.47
C ILE A 56 11.13 -11.85 3.19
N VAL A 57 11.17 -13.19 3.19
CA VAL A 57 9.98 -14.05 3.02
C VAL A 57 8.98 -13.82 4.14
N GLU A 58 9.43 -13.82 5.40
CA GLU A 58 8.57 -13.55 6.56
C GLU A 58 7.89 -12.20 6.45
N ARG A 59 8.64 -11.13 6.12
CA ARG A 59 8.10 -9.78 5.96
C ARG A 59 7.13 -9.66 4.80
N SER A 60 7.43 -10.31 3.68
CA SER A 60 6.55 -10.36 2.51
C SER A 60 5.22 -11.02 2.85
N TYR A 61 5.26 -12.11 3.60
CA TYR A 61 4.09 -12.83 4.06
C TYR A 61 3.23 -11.96 5.00
N SER A 62 3.83 -11.42 6.06
CA SER A 62 3.10 -10.63 7.07
C SER A 62 2.57 -9.30 6.55
N SER A 63 3.32 -8.61 5.67
CA SER A 63 2.87 -7.35 5.06
C SER A 63 1.69 -7.56 4.10
N LEU A 64 1.62 -8.71 3.43
CA LEU A 64 0.48 -9.05 2.57
C LEU A 64 -0.75 -9.41 3.43
N GLN A 65 -0.57 -10.06 4.58
CA GLN A 65 -1.66 -10.23 5.54
C GLN A 65 -2.15 -8.88 6.10
N ASN A 66 -1.22 -7.97 6.42
CA ASN A 66 -1.56 -6.62 6.85
C ASN A 66 -2.38 -5.88 5.80
N GLU A 67 -2.00 -5.98 4.51
CA GLU A 67 -2.78 -5.39 3.42
C GLU A 67 -4.21 -5.92 3.37
N ALA A 68 -4.40 -7.24 3.44
CA ALA A 68 -5.73 -7.84 3.37
C ALA A 68 -6.65 -7.34 4.51
N LEU A 69 -6.12 -7.31 5.74
CA LEU A 69 -6.86 -6.85 6.91
C LEU A 69 -7.12 -5.34 6.88
N ALA A 70 -6.15 -4.55 6.39
CA ALA A 70 -6.31 -3.12 6.21
C ALA A 70 -7.43 -2.80 5.21
N ILE A 71 -7.43 -3.47 4.06
CA ILE A 71 -8.45 -3.30 3.02
C ILE A 71 -9.84 -3.61 3.57
N ASP A 72 -10.00 -4.75 4.27
CA ASP A 72 -11.26 -5.13 4.90
C ASP A 72 -11.75 -4.05 5.87
N TYR A 73 -10.88 -3.62 6.79
CA TYR A 73 -11.20 -2.58 7.76
C TYR A 73 -11.58 -1.25 7.10
N ILE A 74 -10.80 -0.78 6.12
CA ILE A 74 -11.03 0.50 5.45
C ILE A 74 -12.35 0.49 4.66
N SER A 75 -12.66 -0.63 4.00
CA SER A 75 -13.89 -0.79 3.22
C SER A 75 -15.16 -0.69 4.08
N ILE A 76 -15.06 -1.10 5.36
CA ILE A 76 -16.18 -1.07 6.32
C ILE A 76 -16.34 0.31 6.95
N HIS A 77 -15.23 1.01 7.22
CA HIS A 77 -15.24 2.21 8.06
C HIS A 77 -15.14 3.53 7.28
N THR A 78 -14.92 3.49 5.97
CA THR A 78 -14.74 4.68 5.14
C THR A 78 -15.39 4.53 3.77
N THR A 79 -15.41 5.61 3.00
CA THR A 79 -15.73 5.57 1.56
C THR A 79 -14.47 5.57 0.69
N VAL A 80 -13.30 5.30 1.26
CA VAL A 80 -12.05 5.24 0.49
C VAL A 80 -12.14 4.05 -0.47
N PRO A 81 -11.96 4.27 -1.78
CA PRO A 81 -12.02 3.17 -2.74
C PRO A 81 -10.77 2.30 -2.59
N VAL A 82 -10.95 1.09 -2.07
CA VAL A 82 -9.90 0.08 -1.89
C VAL A 82 -10.15 -1.12 -2.81
N PRO A 83 -9.14 -1.99 -3.05
CA PRO A 83 -9.34 -3.17 -3.89
C PRO A 83 -10.41 -4.09 -3.30
N LYS A 84 -11.28 -4.63 -4.15
CA LYS A 84 -12.25 -5.64 -3.71
C LYS A 84 -11.58 -7.01 -3.67
N ILE A 85 -11.27 -7.47 -2.45
CA ILE A 85 -10.72 -8.81 -2.22
C ILE A 85 -11.83 -9.85 -2.47
N ILE A 86 -11.55 -10.81 -3.34
CA ILE A 86 -12.41 -11.97 -3.61
C ILE A 86 -12.15 -13.05 -2.57
N THR A 87 -10.87 -13.36 -2.34
CA THR A 87 -10.46 -14.34 -1.33
C THR A 87 -9.00 -14.16 -0.96
N THR A 88 -8.65 -14.66 0.22
CA THR A 88 -7.27 -14.90 0.63
C THR A 88 -7.10 -16.37 0.98
N TYR A 89 -5.89 -16.90 0.83
CA TYR A 89 -5.56 -18.26 1.27
C TYR A 89 -4.05 -18.43 1.39
N GLU A 90 -3.65 -19.53 2.03
CA GLU A 90 -2.27 -19.97 2.06
C GLU A 90 -2.04 -21.11 1.08
N ASP A 91 -0.96 -21.01 0.31
CA ASP A 91 -0.49 -22.09 -0.57
C ASP A 91 1.01 -22.26 -0.40
N ARG A 92 1.43 -23.47 0.02
CA ARG A 92 2.84 -23.87 0.17
C ARG A 92 3.71 -22.87 0.96
N GLY A 93 3.15 -22.29 2.04
CA GLY A 93 3.84 -21.33 2.89
C GLY A 93 3.87 -19.90 2.34
N CYS A 94 3.16 -19.62 1.24
CA CYS A 94 2.90 -18.28 0.76
C CYS A 94 1.49 -17.84 1.13
N PHE A 95 1.34 -16.57 1.49
CA PHE A 95 0.04 -15.92 1.57
C PHE A 95 -0.35 -15.39 0.18
N VAL A 96 -1.61 -15.58 -0.19
CA VAL A 96 -2.17 -15.16 -1.48
C VAL A 96 -3.40 -14.29 -1.26
N ILE A 97 -3.49 -13.20 -2.00
CA ILE A 97 -4.70 -12.39 -2.17
C ILE A 97 -5.14 -12.49 -3.63
N ILE A 98 -6.42 -12.78 -3.84
CA ILE A 98 -7.09 -12.59 -5.13
C ILE A 98 -8.06 -11.42 -4.97
N GLN A 99 -7.94 -10.42 -5.84
CA GLN A 99 -8.79 -9.23 -5.85
C GLN A 99 -9.27 -8.93 -7.26
N GLU A 100 -10.36 -8.17 -7.38
CA GLU A 100 -10.85 -7.70 -8.68
C GLU A 100 -9.84 -6.76 -9.35
N TYR A 101 -9.74 -6.89 -10.67
CA TYR A 101 -9.02 -5.94 -11.49
C TYR A 101 -9.85 -4.66 -11.68
N VAL A 102 -9.21 -3.49 -11.56
CA VAL A 102 -9.89 -2.19 -11.72
C VAL A 102 -9.88 -1.77 -13.18
N GLU A 103 -11.02 -1.93 -13.83
CA GLU A 103 -11.20 -1.62 -15.25
C GLU A 103 -11.24 -0.11 -15.54
N GLY A 104 -10.79 0.26 -16.75
CA GLY A 104 -10.93 1.62 -17.27
C GLY A 104 -10.13 2.69 -16.52
N ALA A 105 -9.13 2.30 -15.73
CA ALA A 105 -8.31 3.21 -14.94
C ALA A 105 -6.83 3.19 -15.35
N ILE A 106 -6.14 4.31 -15.13
CA ILE A 106 -4.69 4.44 -15.24
C ILE A 106 -4.10 4.78 -13.86
N GLN A 107 -2.79 4.60 -13.68
CA GLN A 107 -2.14 5.13 -12.49
C GLN A 107 -2.22 6.66 -12.51
N ALA A 108 -2.48 7.29 -11.36
CA ALA A 108 -2.54 8.74 -11.24
C ALA A 108 -1.23 9.38 -11.67
N TYR A 109 -0.10 8.68 -11.46
CA TYR A 109 1.22 9.08 -11.95
C TYR A 109 1.22 9.45 -13.44
N ASP A 110 0.46 8.72 -14.26
CA ASP A 110 0.35 8.94 -15.70
C ASP A 110 -0.81 9.88 -16.08
N ALA A 111 -1.54 10.43 -15.09
CA ALA A 111 -2.68 11.28 -15.34
C ALA A 111 -2.26 12.64 -15.95
N PRO A 112 -3.00 13.13 -16.96
CA PRO A 112 -2.79 14.47 -17.50
C PRO A 112 -2.83 15.56 -16.43
N VAL A 113 -1.96 16.57 -16.56
CA VAL A 113 -1.79 17.67 -15.60
C VAL A 113 -3.11 18.39 -15.26
N HIS A 114 -4.02 18.52 -16.23
CA HIS A 114 -5.30 19.19 -16.01
C HIS A 114 -6.23 18.47 -15.02
N LEU A 115 -5.98 17.17 -14.75
CA LEU A 115 -6.75 16.38 -13.77
C LEU A 115 -6.14 16.42 -12.36
N HIS A 116 -4.91 16.94 -12.20
CA HIS A 116 -4.17 16.84 -10.95
C HIS A 116 -4.88 17.48 -9.76
N SER A 117 -5.48 18.65 -9.96
CA SER A 117 -6.25 19.34 -8.91
C SER A 117 -7.49 18.56 -8.47
N THR A 118 -8.17 17.91 -9.41
CA THR A 118 -9.32 17.03 -9.13
C THR A 118 -8.91 15.81 -8.31
N ILE A 119 -7.76 15.21 -8.63
CA ILE A 119 -7.21 14.07 -7.89
C ILE A 119 -6.84 14.49 -6.47
N ILE A 120 -6.09 15.58 -6.30
CA ILE A 120 -5.67 16.09 -4.99
C ILE A 120 -6.88 16.39 -4.09
N LYS A 121 -7.93 17.02 -4.63
CA LYS A 121 -9.14 17.33 -3.88
C LYS A 121 -9.86 16.07 -3.37
N GLN A 122 -9.88 15.00 -4.15
CA GLN A 122 -10.42 13.71 -3.71
C GLN A 122 -9.52 13.06 -2.65
N LEU A 123 -8.20 13.13 -2.82
CA LEU A 123 -7.24 12.64 -1.82
C LEU A 123 -7.38 13.37 -0.48
N GLU A 124 -7.56 14.70 -0.48
CA GLU A 124 -7.86 15.47 0.73
C GLU A 124 -9.09 14.90 1.46
N TYR A 125 -10.16 14.65 0.72
CA TYR A 125 -11.38 14.07 1.28
C TYR A 125 -11.15 12.67 1.87
N PHE A 126 -10.42 11.79 1.18
CA PHE A 126 -10.13 10.43 1.65
C PHE A 126 -9.14 10.39 2.82
N VAL A 127 -8.11 11.23 2.80
CA VAL A 127 -7.12 11.35 3.87
C VAL A 127 -7.78 11.86 5.14
N GLU A 128 -8.71 12.81 5.06
CA GLU A 128 -9.46 13.27 6.23
C GLU A 128 -10.38 12.18 6.80
N GLN A 129 -10.96 11.31 5.97
CA GLN A 129 -11.70 10.14 6.48
C GLN A 129 -10.79 9.18 7.24
N MET A 130 -9.62 8.84 6.69
CA MET A 130 -8.65 7.99 7.37
C MET A 130 -8.16 8.61 8.68
N ARG A 131 -7.84 9.91 8.68
CA ARG A 131 -7.38 10.62 9.89
C ARG A 131 -8.40 10.60 11.02
N ARG A 132 -9.71 10.54 10.74
CA ARG A 132 -10.76 10.41 11.76
C ARG A 132 -10.75 9.05 12.47
N LEU A 133 -10.19 8.02 11.84
CA LEU A 133 -10.01 6.72 12.46
C LEU A 133 -8.77 6.80 13.36
N ARG A 134 -9.02 6.77 14.66
CA ARG A 134 -8.00 6.98 15.70
C ARG A 134 -7.76 5.71 16.50
N SER A 135 -6.56 5.57 17.05
CA SER A 135 -6.16 4.50 17.96
C SER A 135 -5.33 5.08 19.11
N PRO A 136 -5.46 4.54 20.33
CA PRO A 136 -4.55 4.86 21.42
C PRO A 136 -3.21 4.14 21.33
N LYS A 137 -3.03 3.25 20.35
CA LYS A 137 -1.80 2.47 20.14
C LYS A 137 -1.30 2.64 18.72
N LEU A 138 0.02 2.77 18.58
CA LEU A 138 0.69 2.56 17.30
C LEU A 138 0.62 1.07 16.97
N GLN A 139 -0.04 0.73 15.87
CA GLN A 139 -0.21 -0.66 15.47
C GLN A 139 -0.56 -0.79 13.98
N CYS A 140 -0.25 -1.95 13.42
CA CYS A 140 -0.76 -2.41 12.14
C CYS A 140 -2.02 -3.27 12.35
N PHE A 141 -2.62 -3.74 11.26
CA PHE A 141 -3.73 -4.70 11.30
C PHE A 141 -3.24 -6.13 11.51
N TYR A 142 -1.99 -6.41 11.15
CA TYR A 142 -1.28 -7.62 11.52
C TYR A 142 -0.34 -7.38 12.73
N PRO A 143 -0.05 -8.38 13.59
CA PRO A 143 0.75 -8.17 14.81
C PRO A 143 2.16 -7.59 14.57
N GLN A 144 2.77 -7.86 13.42
CA GLN A 144 4.06 -7.29 13.07
C GLN A 144 3.91 -5.84 12.58
N ILE A 145 4.78 -4.95 13.09
CA ILE A 145 4.77 -3.54 12.65
C ILE A 145 5.42 -3.42 11.27
N HIS A 146 4.68 -2.82 10.35
CA HIS A 146 5.09 -2.49 9.00
C HIS A 146 5.19 -0.97 8.83
N LEU A 147 6.27 -0.38 9.35
CA LEU A 147 6.50 1.06 9.29
C LEU A 147 6.37 1.61 7.85
N PRO A 148 5.90 2.87 7.68
CA PRO A 148 5.77 3.52 6.39
C PRO A 148 7.00 3.34 5.50
N ALA A 149 6.78 3.22 4.19
CA ALA A 149 7.82 2.87 3.20
C ALA A 149 9.05 3.79 3.28
N ARG A 150 8.84 5.10 3.50
CA ARG A 150 9.93 6.08 3.66
C ARG A 150 10.84 5.82 4.87
N LEU A 151 10.37 5.11 5.89
CA LEU A 151 11.14 4.78 7.10
C LEU A 151 11.88 3.43 7.00
N VAL A 152 11.86 2.76 5.85
CA VAL A 152 12.45 1.42 5.67
C VAL A 152 13.95 1.35 5.98
N ALA A 153 14.68 2.46 5.79
CA ALA A 153 16.10 2.56 6.15
C ALA A 153 16.32 2.49 7.67
N ASN A 154 15.39 3.03 8.46
CA ASN A 154 15.46 3.14 9.91
C ASN A 154 14.73 1.99 10.63
N ARG A 155 14.19 1.03 9.86
CA ARG A 155 13.32 -0.04 10.37
C ARG A 155 13.91 -0.82 11.54
N ILE A 156 15.23 -1.10 11.53
CA ILE A 156 15.85 -1.95 12.55
C ILE A 156 15.79 -1.21 13.89
N GLN A 157 16.23 0.04 13.92
CA GLN A 157 16.17 0.89 15.10
C GLN A 157 14.73 1.05 15.59
N LEU A 158 13.81 1.42 14.69
CA LEU A 158 12.42 1.73 15.05
C LEU A 158 11.63 0.48 15.48
N SER A 159 11.94 -0.70 14.94
CA SER A 159 11.26 -1.96 15.31
C SER A 159 11.51 -2.42 16.74
N HIS A 160 12.55 -1.88 17.40
CA HIS A 160 12.89 -2.21 18.79
C HIS A 160 12.33 -1.19 19.79
N LEU A 161 11.68 -0.13 19.32
CA LEU A 161 11.10 0.89 20.20
C LEU A 161 9.78 0.43 20.79
N GLU A 162 9.55 0.77 22.05
CA GLU A 162 8.23 0.70 22.66
C GLU A 162 7.48 2.00 22.42
N TYR A 163 6.41 1.93 21.63
CA TYR A 163 5.59 3.10 21.38
C TYR A 163 4.60 3.32 22.53
N PRO A 164 4.52 4.53 23.09
CA PRO A 164 3.69 4.79 24.26
C PRO A 164 2.20 4.65 23.93
N TYR A 165 1.43 4.13 24.89
CA TYR A 165 -0.02 4.23 24.84
C TYR A 165 -0.44 5.69 24.97
N ASP A 166 -1.27 6.15 24.05
CA ASP A 166 -1.79 7.50 24.03
C ASP A 166 -3.29 7.51 24.33
N LYS A 167 -3.64 7.99 25.53
CA LYS A 167 -5.04 8.07 25.99
C LYS A 167 -5.91 9.00 25.14
N ASP A 168 -5.30 9.97 24.45
CA ASP A 168 -5.98 10.96 23.62
C ASP A 168 -6.11 10.46 22.16
N ALA A 169 -5.68 9.21 21.90
CA ALA A 169 -5.78 8.52 20.63
C ALA A 169 -5.18 9.30 19.45
N ARG A 170 -3.97 9.85 19.66
CA ARG A 170 -3.27 10.63 18.63
C ARG A 170 -2.89 9.84 17.38
N TYR A 171 -2.85 8.50 17.44
CA TYR A 171 -2.48 7.67 16.30
C TYR A 171 -3.64 7.59 15.32
N VAL A 172 -3.34 7.83 14.05
CA VAL A 172 -4.33 8.05 12.99
C VAL A 172 -4.13 6.98 11.94
N LEU A 173 -5.20 6.48 11.34
CA LEU A 173 -5.06 5.53 10.25
C LEU A 173 -4.34 6.21 9.08
N CYS A 174 -3.30 5.55 8.57
CA CYS A 174 -2.55 5.99 7.41
C CYS A 174 -2.28 4.82 6.48
N HIS A 175 -2.07 5.13 5.21
CA HIS A 175 -1.67 4.17 4.18
C HIS A 175 -0.21 3.71 4.32
N GLY A 176 0.70 4.61 4.72
CA GLY A 176 2.13 4.33 4.86
C GLY A 176 2.97 4.34 3.58
N ASP A 177 2.34 4.49 2.40
CA ASP A 177 3.00 4.63 1.09
C ASP A 177 2.07 5.30 0.06
N LEU A 178 1.44 6.41 0.46
CA LEU A 178 0.45 7.08 -0.39
C LEU A 178 1.13 7.98 -1.43
N GLY A 179 1.57 7.39 -2.53
CA GLY A 179 2.08 8.09 -3.72
C GLY A 179 1.16 7.92 -4.93
N TRP A 180 1.37 8.73 -5.97
CA TRP A 180 0.53 8.72 -7.17
C TRP A 180 0.60 7.42 -7.99
N GLN A 181 1.68 6.63 -7.80
CA GLN A 181 1.81 5.29 -8.37
C GLN A 181 0.83 4.28 -7.77
N ASN A 182 0.38 4.51 -6.53
CA ASN A 182 -0.53 3.64 -5.80
C ASN A 182 -1.99 4.07 -5.94
N ILE A 183 -2.30 4.99 -6.84
CA ILE A 183 -3.66 5.52 -7.04
C ILE A 183 -4.10 5.23 -8.48
N LEU A 184 -5.29 4.65 -8.63
CA LEU A 184 -5.91 4.42 -9.93
C LEU A 184 -7.02 5.44 -10.17
N VAL A 185 -6.99 6.08 -11.33
CA VAL A 185 -7.94 7.14 -11.72
C VAL A 185 -8.54 6.89 -13.09
N ASP A 186 -9.75 7.38 -13.28
CA ASP A 186 -10.35 7.50 -14.61
C ASP A 186 -9.58 8.53 -15.44
N PRO A 187 -9.09 8.18 -16.64
CA PRO A 187 -8.20 9.02 -17.45
C PRO A 187 -8.90 10.25 -18.05
N HIS A 188 -10.22 10.33 -18.02
CA HIS A 188 -11.00 11.43 -18.60
C HIS A 188 -11.50 12.41 -17.55
N THR A 189 -11.83 11.91 -16.35
CA THR A 189 -12.46 12.69 -15.27
C THR A 189 -11.53 12.95 -14.10
N GLY A 190 -10.49 12.12 -13.91
CA GLY A 190 -9.63 12.14 -12.72
C GLY A 190 -10.31 11.58 -11.47
N GLU A 191 -11.47 10.93 -11.60
CA GLU A 191 -12.13 10.23 -10.49
C GLU A 191 -11.23 9.11 -9.97
N ILE A 192 -11.00 9.07 -8.66
CA ILE A 192 -10.24 7.99 -8.02
C ILE A 192 -11.09 6.73 -8.00
N LYS A 193 -10.64 5.70 -8.73
CA LYS A 193 -11.30 4.40 -8.80
C LYS A 193 -10.81 3.43 -7.74
N CYS A 194 -9.55 3.54 -7.32
CA CYS A 194 -8.96 2.67 -6.30
C CYS A 194 -7.65 3.25 -5.77
N ILE A 195 -7.38 3.06 -4.47
CA ILE A 195 -6.07 3.25 -3.84
C ILE A 195 -5.51 1.86 -3.52
N LEU A 196 -4.31 1.56 -4.01
CA LEU A 196 -3.66 0.25 -3.99
C LEU A 196 -2.54 0.18 -2.94
N ASP A 197 -2.12 -1.04 -2.60
CA ASP A 197 -0.89 -1.33 -1.85
C ASP A 197 -0.88 -0.85 -0.39
N TRP A 198 -1.90 -1.28 0.35
CA TRP A 198 -2.10 -0.98 1.77
C TRP A 198 -1.19 -1.79 2.72
N GLU A 199 -0.07 -2.30 2.24
CA GLU A 199 0.79 -3.22 3.01
C GLU A 199 1.45 -2.56 4.24
N TYR A 200 1.65 -1.24 4.18
CA TYR A 200 2.19 -0.43 5.28
C TYR A 200 1.11 0.25 6.11
N ALA A 201 -0.16 -0.07 5.86
CA ALA A 201 -1.27 0.57 6.54
C ALA A 201 -1.26 0.26 8.04
N GLY A 202 -1.59 1.29 8.83
CA GLY A 202 -1.59 1.20 10.28
C GLY A 202 -1.92 2.53 10.92
N PHE A 203 -1.97 2.52 12.25
CA PHE A 203 -2.19 3.70 13.08
C PHE A 203 -0.84 4.28 13.50
N TYR A 204 -0.53 5.47 13.00
CA TYR A 204 0.74 6.15 13.24
C TYR A 204 0.49 7.62 13.63
N PRO A 205 1.48 8.31 14.22
CA PRO A 205 1.44 9.77 14.30
C PRO A 205 1.31 10.37 12.89
N ALA A 206 0.54 11.46 12.74
CA ALA A 206 0.32 12.06 11.42
C ALA A 206 1.62 12.58 10.78
N GLU A 207 2.56 13.01 11.62
CA GLU A 207 3.89 13.49 11.30
C GLU A 207 4.74 12.41 10.61
N VAL A 208 4.56 11.16 11.02
CA VAL A 208 5.32 10.00 10.53
C VAL A 208 5.00 9.68 9.07
N VAL A 209 3.84 10.05 8.56
CA VAL A 209 3.44 9.75 7.18
C VAL A 209 3.62 10.94 6.24
N GLY A 210 3.51 12.17 6.77
CA GLY A 210 3.65 13.39 5.98
C GLY A 210 2.53 13.57 4.94
N GLU A 211 2.72 14.51 4.02
CA GLU A 211 1.72 14.89 3.00
C GLU A 211 2.25 14.76 1.57
N PHE A 212 3.13 13.78 1.32
CA PHE A 212 3.76 13.55 0.00
C PHE A 212 2.75 13.38 -1.14
N TRP A 213 1.56 12.84 -0.85
CA TRP A 213 0.45 12.67 -1.79
C TRP A 213 -0.07 14.00 -2.41
N LYS A 214 0.20 15.16 -1.78
CA LYS A 214 -0.15 16.47 -2.34
C LYS A 214 0.69 16.85 -3.56
N ARG A 215 1.83 16.18 -3.76
CA ARG A 215 2.74 16.39 -4.88
C ARG A 215 2.61 15.22 -5.85
N HIS A 216 2.59 15.53 -7.15
CA HIS A 216 2.72 14.50 -8.19
C HIS A 216 4.08 13.78 -8.04
N GLY A 217 4.03 12.45 -7.89
CA GLY A 217 5.22 11.62 -7.73
C GLY A 217 5.04 10.48 -6.72
N THR A 218 6.16 9.87 -6.33
CA THR A 218 6.20 8.83 -5.28
C THR A 218 6.12 9.43 -3.88
N ALA A 219 5.82 8.60 -2.89
CA ALA A 219 5.72 8.97 -1.48
C ALA A 219 7.11 9.13 -0.81
N ASP A 220 8.10 9.58 -1.58
CA ASP A 220 9.48 9.78 -1.14
C ASP A 220 9.84 11.27 -1.11
N PRO A 221 10.77 11.67 -0.23
CA PRO A 221 11.38 12.99 -0.26
C PRO A 221 12.07 13.29 -1.61
N LEU A 222 11.95 14.52 -2.12
CA LEU A 222 12.74 14.99 -3.26
C LEU A 222 13.98 15.75 -2.77
N GLY A 223 15.10 15.04 -2.65
CA GLY A 223 16.34 15.62 -2.18
C GLY A 223 16.30 15.97 -0.68
N SER A 224 17.34 16.65 -0.19
CA SER A 224 17.55 16.85 1.24
C SER A 224 16.67 17.92 1.91
N LEU A 225 15.91 18.70 1.13
CA LEU A 225 15.09 19.80 1.64
C LEU A 225 13.72 19.35 2.14
N ASP A 226 13.19 18.25 1.58
CA ASP A 226 11.89 17.67 1.94
C ASP A 226 12.05 16.37 2.75
N ASP A 227 13.29 15.97 3.10
CA ASP A 227 13.58 14.75 3.86
C ASP A 227 13.66 15.06 5.36
N ASP A 228 12.56 14.82 6.06
CA ASP A 228 12.41 14.97 7.51
C ASP A 228 12.57 13.64 8.27
N THR A 229 13.08 12.59 7.61
CA THR A 229 13.13 11.23 8.15
C THR A 229 13.92 11.15 9.47
N GLU A 230 15.05 11.85 9.58
CA GLU A 230 15.87 11.85 10.80
C GLU A 230 15.12 12.48 11.99
N GLN A 231 14.45 13.61 11.77
CA GLN A 231 13.65 14.30 12.78
C GLN A 231 12.48 13.44 13.25
N ILE A 232 11.86 12.70 12.33
CA ILE A 232 10.77 11.78 12.65
C ILE A 232 11.27 10.57 13.44
N CYS A 233 12.44 10.04 13.12
CA CYS A 233 13.05 8.97 13.90
C CYS A 233 13.37 9.42 15.34
N GLU A 234 13.74 10.67 15.55
CA GLU A 234 13.93 11.24 16.90
C GLU A 234 12.62 11.51 17.64
N PHE A 235 11.54 11.78 16.91
CA PHE A 235 10.21 12.02 17.47
C PHE A 235 9.51 10.72 17.95
N LEU A 236 9.77 9.60 17.27
CA LEU A 236 9.18 8.28 17.51
C LEU A 236 9.74 7.59 18.77
#